data_AF-Q63837-F1
#
_entry.id   AF-Q63837-F1
#
_cell.length_a   1.000
_cell.length_b   1.000
_cell.length_c   1.000
_cell.angle_alpha   90.00
_cell.angle_beta   90.00
_cell.angle_gamma   90.00
#
_symmetry.space_group_name_H-M   'P 1'
#
loop_
_entity.id
_entity.type
_entity.pdbx_description
1 polymer ?
#
loop_
_entity_poly.entity_id
_entity_poly.type
_entity_poly.pdbx_seq_one_letter_code
_entity_poly.pdbx_strand_id
1 'polypeptide(L)'
;AAFLTVERMVSPIESAEDLAKQTEIAYGTLEAGSTKEFFRRSKIAVFEKMWTYMKSAEPSVFVLTTEEGMIRVRKSKGKYAYLLESTMNEYIEQRKPCDTMKVGGNLDSKGYGIATPKGSALRNPVNLAVLKLNEQGLLDKLKNKWWYDKGECG
;
A
#
# COMPACT_ATOMS: atom_id res chain seq x y z
N ALA A 1 -19.37 -39.14 -2.70
CA ALA A 1 -18.06 -38.70 -2.14
C ALA A 1 -18.16 -37.22 -1.81
N ALA A 2 -17.75 -36.82 -0.60
CA ALA A 2 -17.95 -35.45 -0.11
C ALA A 2 -17.00 -34.47 -0.81
N PHE A 3 -17.55 -33.59 -1.64
CA PHE A 3 -16.89 -32.48 -2.33
C PHE A 3 -16.78 -31.24 -1.43
N LEU A 4 -16.61 -31.45 -0.13
CA LEU A 4 -16.55 -30.40 0.90
C LEU A 4 -15.11 -30.30 1.41
N THR A 5 -14.18 -29.96 0.52
CA THR A 5 -12.83 -29.56 0.92
C THR A 5 -12.85 -28.05 1.11
N VAL A 6 -12.38 -27.59 2.28
CA VAL A 6 -12.14 -26.18 2.60
C VAL A 6 -11.54 -25.47 1.38
N GLU A 7 -12.31 -24.59 0.74
CA GLU A 7 -11.77 -23.69 -0.28
C GLU A 7 -10.84 -22.72 0.45
N ARG A 8 -9.56 -23.07 0.51
CA ARG A 8 -8.54 -22.11 0.91
C ARG A 8 -8.56 -21.00 -0.14
N MET A 9 -8.71 -19.75 0.29
CA MET A 9 -8.48 -18.62 -0.59
C MET A 9 -7.01 -18.67 -1.04
N VAL A 10 -6.77 -19.13 -2.26
CA VAL A 10 -5.43 -19.16 -2.85
C VAL A 10 -5.24 -17.84 -3.60
N SER A 11 -4.38 -16.97 -3.08
CA SER A 11 -3.95 -15.80 -3.82
C SER A 11 -2.93 -16.22 -4.88
N PRO A 12 -3.06 -15.80 -6.16
CA PRO A 12 -2.10 -16.13 -7.20
C PRO A 12 -0.75 -15.41 -7.02
N ILE A 13 -0.68 -14.44 -6.11
CA ILE A 13 0.54 -13.72 -5.74
C ILE A 13 0.68 -13.70 -4.22
N GLU A 14 1.91 -13.82 -3.72
CA GLU A 14 2.22 -13.71 -2.29
C GLU A 14 3.29 -12.65 -2.02
N SER A 15 3.99 -12.21 -3.07
CA SER A 15 5.15 -11.32 -2.98
C SER A 15 5.31 -10.40 -4.20
N ALA A 16 6.17 -9.39 -4.08
CA ALA A 16 6.56 -8.55 -5.21
C ALA A 16 7.36 -9.34 -6.25
N GLU A 17 8.12 -10.35 -5.81
CA GLU A 17 8.87 -11.27 -6.66
C GLU A 17 7.94 -12.06 -7.59
N ASP A 18 6.76 -12.47 -7.11
CA ASP A 18 5.78 -13.17 -7.94
C ASP A 18 5.29 -12.27 -9.06
N LEU A 19 4.91 -11.02 -8.73
CA LEU A 19 4.54 -10.00 -9.72
C LEU A 19 5.65 -9.77 -10.75
N ALA A 20 6.91 -9.73 -10.31
CA ALA A 20 8.06 -9.50 -11.18
C ALA A 20 8.39 -10.71 -12.08
N LYS A 21 7.95 -11.93 -11.75
CA LYS A 21 8.22 -13.16 -12.52
C LYS A 21 7.21 -13.43 -13.63
N GLN A 22 6.06 -12.76 -13.60
CA GLN A 22 4.92 -13.00 -14.50
C GLN A 22 4.47 -11.70 -15.19
N THR A 23 3.59 -11.82 -16.18
CA THR A 23 3.04 -10.68 -16.94
C THR A 23 1.52 -10.72 -17.11
N GLU A 24 0.84 -11.70 -16.51
CA GLU A 24 -0.61 -11.90 -16.58
C GLU A 24 -1.39 -10.90 -15.71
N ILE A 25 -0.86 -10.58 -14.53
CA ILE A 25 -1.37 -9.59 -13.60
C ILE A 25 -0.53 -8.33 -13.78
N ALA A 26 -1.14 -7.30 -14.35
CA ALA A 26 -0.51 -6.00 -14.44
C ALA A 26 -0.37 -5.36 -13.05
N TYR A 27 0.61 -4.49 -12.87
CA TYR A 27 0.76 -3.77 -11.60
C TYR A 27 1.26 -2.34 -11.82
N GLY A 28 0.82 -1.44 -10.95
CA GLY A 28 1.15 -0.02 -11.05
C GLY A 28 0.99 0.74 -9.75
N THR A 29 1.38 2.01 -9.78
CA THR A 29 1.37 2.94 -8.65
C THR A 29 0.64 4.23 -9.02
N LEU A 30 0.48 5.13 -8.06
CA LEU A 30 0.13 6.52 -8.32
C LEU A 30 1.17 7.19 -9.25
N GLU A 31 0.71 8.00 -10.20
CA GLU A 31 1.54 8.66 -11.22
C GLU A 31 2.49 9.70 -10.62
N ALA A 32 2.06 10.39 -9.56
CA ALA A 32 2.85 11.36 -8.82
C ALA A 32 2.86 10.98 -7.33
N GLY A 33 3.89 10.24 -6.88
CA GLY A 33 3.97 9.79 -5.50
C GLY A 33 5.31 9.16 -5.10
N SER A 34 5.49 9.01 -3.79
CA SER A 34 6.67 8.41 -3.14
C SER A 34 6.93 6.97 -3.60
N THR A 35 5.86 6.20 -3.90
CA THR A 35 5.94 4.81 -4.35
C THR A 35 6.53 4.71 -5.76
N LYS A 36 6.10 5.56 -6.70
CA LYS A 36 6.68 5.60 -8.05
C LYS A 36 8.16 5.97 -7.99
N GLU A 37 8.49 6.97 -7.17
CA GLU A 37 9.87 7.41 -6.97
C GLU A 37 10.76 6.32 -6.35
N PHE A 38 10.20 5.54 -5.42
CA PHE A 38 10.88 4.39 -4.82
C PHE A 38 11.31 3.39 -5.90
N PHE A 39 10.40 2.96 -6.76
CA PHE A 39 10.74 2.03 -7.85
C PHE A 39 11.72 2.63 -8.85
N ARG A 40 11.55 3.92 -9.20
CA ARG A 40 12.46 4.63 -10.11
C ARG A 40 13.91 4.69 -9.60
N ARG A 41 14.12 4.84 -8.29
CA ARG A 41 15.45 5.01 -7.68
C ARG A 41 16.03 3.73 -7.09
N SER A 42 15.22 2.69 -6.93
CA SER A 42 15.64 1.43 -6.32
C SER A 42 16.84 0.82 -7.07
N LYS A 43 17.70 0.13 -6.32
CA LYS A 43 18.87 -0.62 -6.81
C LYS A 43 18.75 -2.13 -6.57
N ILE A 44 17.59 -2.56 -6.08
CA ILE A 44 17.32 -3.97 -5.84
C ILE A 44 16.78 -4.55 -7.14
N ALA A 45 17.40 -5.62 -7.64
CA ALA A 45 17.13 -6.17 -8.97
C ALA A 45 15.65 -6.46 -9.23
N VAL A 46 14.91 -6.97 -8.23
CA VAL A 46 13.47 -7.23 -8.37
C VAL A 46 12.67 -5.95 -8.61
N PHE A 47 12.98 -4.87 -7.88
CA PHE A 47 12.29 -3.58 -8.01
C PHE A 47 12.71 -2.82 -9.27
N GLU A 48 13.97 -2.95 -9.71
CA GLU A 48 14.40 -2.43 -11.01
C GLU A 48 13.65 -3.11 -12.15
N LYS A 49 13.48 -4.44 -12.10
CA LYS A 49 12.67 -5.19 -13.08
C LYS A 49 11.21 -4.72 -13.10
N MET A 50 10.61 -4.56 -11.92
CA MET A 50 9.24 -4.03 -11.79
C MET A 50 9.13 -2.60 -12.35
N TRP A 51 10.12 -1.74 -12.10
CA TRP A 51 10.16 -0.40 -12.65
C TRP A 51 10.26 -0.39 -14.18
N THR A 52 11.13 -1.22 -14.76
CA THR A 52 11.24 -1.37 -16.21
C THR A 52 9.91 -1.77 -16.83
N TYR A 53 9.22 -2.76 -16.24
CA TYR A 53 7.87 -3.15 -16.66
C TYR A 53 6.89 -1.97 -16.59
N MET A 54 6.78 -1.30 -15.43
CA MET A 54 5.82 -0.20 -15.26
C MET A 54 6.08 0.96 -16.22
N LYS A 55 7.36 1.25 -16.52
CA LYS A 55 7.77 2.30 -17.45
C LYS A 55 7.41 1.97 -18.90
N SER A 56 7.46 0.69 -19.30
CA SER A 56 7.19 0.25 -20.67
C SER A 56 5.76 -0.28 -20.87
N ALA A 57 4.91 -0.24 -19.85
CA ALA A 57 3.58 -0.83 -19.92
C ALA A 57 2.64 -0.01 -20.81
N GLU A 58 2.02 -0.68 -21.78
CA GLU A 58 0.99 -0.12 -22.65
C GLU A 58 -0.27 -1.00 -22.60
N PRO A 59 -1.44 -0.47 -22.20
CA PRO A 59 -1.68 0.90 -21.73
C PRO A 59 -1.03 1.18 -20.37
N SER A 60 -0.92 2.46 -19.99
CA SER A 60 -0.30 2.89 -18.73
C SER A 60 -0.86 2.13 -17.52
N VAL A 61 0.03 1.64 -16.67
CA VAL A 61 -0.31 1.03 -15.38
C VAL A 61 -0.40 2.06 -14.26
N PHE A 62 0.03 3.29 -14.49
CA PHE A 62 -0.10 4.35 -13.50
C PHE A 62 -1.53 4.92 -13.47
N VAL A 63 -1.93 5.43 -12.31
CA VAL A 63 -3.22 6.09 -12.08
C VAL A 63 -3.00 7.47 -11.47
N LEU A 64 -3.95 8.39 -11.66
CA LEU A 64 -3.81 9.77 -11.19
C LEU A 64 -4.25 9.94 -9.73
N THR A 65 -5.16 9.09 -9.25
CA THR A 65 -5.66 9.12 -7.88
C THR A 65 -5.70 7.72 -7.26
N THR A 66 -5.66 7.66 -5.92
CA THR A 66 -5.83 6.40 -5.20
C THR A 66 -7.18 5.76 -5.48
N GLU A 67 -8.24 6.56 -5.62
CA GLU A 67 -9.58 6.07 -5.95
C GLU A 67 -9.64 5.40 -7.32
N GLU A 68 -9.01 5.99 -8.33
CA GLU A 68 -8.88 5.38 -9.65
C GLU A 68 -8.14 4.04 -9.58
N GLY A 69 -7.05 3.96 -8.80
CA GLY A 69 -6.32 2.72 -8.54
C GLY A 69 -7.21 1.63 -7.93
N MET A 70 -8.00 1.97 -6.92
CA MET A 70 -8.94 1.05 -6.28
C MET A 70 -10.03 0.56 -7.26
N ILE A 71 -10.65 1.48 -7.99
CA ILE A 71 -11.68 1.14 -8.99
C ILE A 71 -11.09 0.23 -10.07
N ARG A 72 -9.87 0.50 -10.52
CA ARG A 72 -9.16 -0.31 -11.51
C ARG A 72 -8.92 -1.73 -11.00
N VAL A 73 -8.44 -1.92 -9.77
CA VAL A 73 -8.27 -3.25 -9.15
C VAL A 73 -9.60 -4.00 -9.15
N ARG A 74 -10.66 -3.38 -8.63
CA ARG A 74 -12.00 -3.99 -8.53
C ARG A 74 -12.56 -4.44 -9.88
N LYS A 75 -12.38 -3.62 -10.93
CA LYS A 75 -12.88 -3.94 -12.28
C LYS A 75 -12.00 -4.93 -13.04
N SER A 76 -10.76 -5.15 -12.61
CA SER A 76 -9.79 -5.98 -13.34
C SER A 76 -9.90 -7.46 -13.06
N LYS A 77 -10.81 -7.91 -12.18
CA LYS A 77 -11.05 -9.33 -11.88
C LYS A 77 -9.75 -10.12 -11.61
N GLY A 78 -8.88 -9.56 -10.77
CA GLY A 78 -7.59 -10.16 -10.42
C GLY A 78 -6.46 -10.01 -11.45
N LYS A 79 -6.64 -9.20 -12.51
CA LYS A 79 -5.61 -8.93 -13.54
C LYS A 79 -4.86 -7.62 -13.34
N TYR A 80 -5.10 -6.90 -12.24
CA TYR A 80 -4.37 -5.70 -11.88
C TYR A 80 -4.13 -5.62 -10.38
N ALA A 81 -2.87 -5.43 -9.98
CA ALA A 81 -2.45 -5.18 -8.61
C ALA A 81 -2.04 -3.71 -8.43
N TYR A 82 -2.46 -3.09 -7.32
CA TYR A 82 -2.15 -1.70 -7.05
C TYR A 82 -1.19 -1.58 -5.88
N LEU A 83 -0.07 -0.90 -6.12
CA LEU A 83 0.98 -0.69 -5.14
C LEU A 83 0.81 0.68 -4.48
N LEU A 84 0.48 0.67 -3.20
CA LEU A 84 0.24 1.86 -2.38
C LEU A 84 0.86 1.70 -0.98
N GLU A 85 0.86 2.80 -0.21
CA GLU A 85 1.38 2.80 1.15
C GLU A 85 0.56 1.88 2.07
N SER A 86 1.23 1.16 2.97
CA SER A 86 0.61 0.10 3.79
C SER A 86 -0.51 0.63 4.69
N THR A 87 -0.39 1.85 5.19
CA THR A 87 -1.40 2.55 5.99
C THR A 87 -2.71 2.71 5.24
N MET A 88 -2.64 3.11 3.97
CA MET A 88 -3.81 3.25 3.11
C MET A 88 -4.35 1.88 2.71
N ASN A 89 -3.49 0.88 2.50
CA ASN A 89 -3.94 -0.48 2.21
C ASN A 89 -4.75 -1.07 3.37
N GLU A 90 -4.20 -1.02 4.61
CA GLU A 90 -4.91 -1.43 5.84
C GLU A 90 -6.23 -0.67 6.02
N TYR A 91 -6.26 0.61 5.68
CA TYR A 91 -7.49 1.41 5.78
C TYR A 91 -8.56 0.94 4.79
N ILE A 92 -8.19 0.71 3.53
CA ILE A 92 -9.13 0.34 2.46
C ILE A 92 -9.64 -1.09 2.61
N GLU A 93 -8.80 -2.01 3.09
CA GLU A 93 -9.21 -3.37 3.44
C GLU A 93 -10.35 -3.39 4.47
N GLN A 94 -10.39 -2.39 5.34
CA GLN A 94 -11.44 -2.22 6.36
C GLN A 94 -12.67 -1.44 5.85
N ARG A 95 -12.80 -1.19 4.54
CA ARG A 95 -13.93 -0.43 3.95
C ARG A 95 -14.79 -1.28 3.04
N LYS A 96 -16.10 -0.98 3.02
CA LYS A 96 -17.00 -1.63 2.07
C LYS A 96 -16.56 -1.41 0.62
N PRO A 97 -16.77 -2.41 -0.26
CA PRO A 97 -17.45 -3.68 -0.01
C PRO A 97 -16.53 -4.83 0.45
N CYS A 98 -15.40 -4.54 1.12
CA CYS A 98 -14.47 -5.55 1.66
C CYS A 98 -13.89 -6.47 0.56
N ASP A 99 -13.64 -5.89 -0.61
CA ASP A 99 -13.26 -6.60 -1.85
C ASP A 99 -11.78 -6.41 -2.22
N THR A 100 -10.98 -5.92 -1.27
CA THR A 100 -9.54 -5.75 -1.39
C THR A 100 -8.85 -6.47 -0.25
N MET A 101 -7.64 -6.97 -0.49
CA MET A 101 -6.83 -7.59 0.55
C MET A 101 -5.37 -7.15 0.40
N LYS A 102 -4.68 -6.99 1.54
CA LYS A 102 -3.22 -6.86 1.52
C LYS A 102 -2.59 -8.22 1.24
N VAL A 103 -1.62 -8.24 0.32
CA VAL A 103 -0.81 -9.42 0.01
C VAL A 103 0.65 -9.11 0.29
N GLY A 104 1.34 -10.06 0.93
CA GLY A 104 2.77 -9.97 1.20
C GLY A 104 3.16 -8.96 2.28
N GLY A 105 4.48 -8.89 2.53
CA GLY A 105 5.09 -7.93 3.44
C GLY A 105 5.22 -6.52 2.84
N ASN A 106 5.57 -5.55 3.67
CA ASN A 106 5.92 -4.22 3.19
C ASN A 106 7.25 -4.28 2.41
N LEU A 107 7.34 -3.53 1.31
CA LEU A 107 8.54 -3.52 0.44
C LEU A 107 9.67 -2.62 0.97
N ASP A 108 9.31 -1.71 1.87
CA ASP A 108 10.21 -0.80 2.56
C ASP A 108 9.71 -0.51 3.98
N SER A 109 10.51 0.25 4.72
CA SER A 109 10.16 0.76 6.05
C SER A 109 10.18 2.28 6.02
N LYS A 110 8.98 2.88 5.93
CA LYS A 110 8.78 4.33 5.92
C LYS A 110 7.88 4.75 7.10
N GLY A 111 7.97 6.02 7.46
CA GLY A 111 7.10 6.64 8.47
C GLY A 111 6.71 8.05 8.08
N TYR A 112 5.53 8.49 8.52
CA TYR A 112 5.10 9.88 8.40
C TYR A 112 5.70 10.72 9.52
N GLY A 113 5.96 12.00 9.21
CA GLY A 113 6.46 12.97 10.18
C GLY A 113 5.81 14.33 9.99
N ILE A 114 5.84 15.16 11.04
CA ILE A 114 5.37 16.53 10.99
C ILE A 114 6.47 17.42 10.40
N ALA A 115 6.20 18.01 9.25
CA ALA A 115 7.14 18.90 8.59
C ALA A 115 7.03 20.33 9.14
N THR A 116 8.17 20.95 9.44
CA THR A 116 8.28 22.38 9.78
C THR A 116 9.27 23.06 8.83
N PRO A 117 9.14 24.36 8.55
CA PRO A 117 10.15 25.10 7.79
C PRO A 117 11.54 24.95 8.40
N LYS A 118 12.57 24.94 7.55
CA LYS A 118 13.97 24.84 8.00
C LYS A 118 14.28 26.03 8.92
N GLY A 119 14.80 25.74 10.12
CA GLY A 119 15.11 26.75 11.13
C GLY A 119 13.92 27.20 11.99
N SER A 120 12.73 26.62 11.83
CA SER A 120 11.57 26.96 12.64
C SER A 120 11.78 26.62 14.13
N ALA A 121 11.44 27.56 15.00
CA ALA A 121 11.40 27.36 16.45
C ALA A 121 10.38 26.28 16.89
N LEU A 122 9.42 25.91 16.03
CA LEU A 122 8.44 24.86 16.30
C LEU A 122 9.02 23.45 16.26
N ARG A 123 10.18 23.25 15.61
CA ARG A 123 10.77 21.93 15.40
C ARG A 123 10.91 21.15 16.71
N ASN A 124 11.56 21.75 17.71
CA ASN A 124 11.85 21.05 18.98
C ASN A 124 10.58 20.82 19.82
N PRO A 125 9.71 21.83 20.05
CA PRO A 125 8.46 21.61 20.77
C PRO A 125 7.56 20.54 20.14
N VAL A 126 7.41 20.55 18.81
CA VAL A 126 6.59 19.56 18.08
C VAL A 126 7.21 18.17 18.21
N ASN A 127 8.53 18.04 18.05
CA ASN A 127 9.20 16.75 18.18
C ASN A 127 9.02 16.14 19.57
N LEU A 128 9.18 16.93 20.63
CA LEU A 128 8.95 16.48 22.01
C LEU A 128 7.48 16.09 22.26
N ALA A 129 6.53 16.83 21.69
CA ALA A 129 5.12 16.50 21.79
C ALA A 129 4.79 15.15 21.13
N VAL A 130 5.31 14.90 19.92
CA VAL A 130 5.12 13.62 19.22
C VAL A 130 5.67 12.45 20.03
N LEU A 131 6.88 12.59 20.60
CA LEU A 131 7.48 11.57 21.47
C LEU A 131 6.59 11.27 22.68
N LYS A 132 6.11 12.31 23.36
CA LYS A 132 5.20 12.16 24.52
C LYS A 132 3.91 11.42 24.15
N LEU A 133 3.30 11.75 23.01
CA LEU A 133 2.08 11.06 22.55
C LEU A 133 2.33 9.59 22.21
N ASN A 134 3.52 9.28 21.68
CA ASN A 134 3.95 7.93 21.38
C ASN A 134 4.19 7.11 22.65
N GLU A 135 4.96 7.63 23.61
CA GLU A 135 5.24 6.98 24.90
C GLU A 135 3.98 6.71 25.72
N GLN A 136 2.97 7.57 25.60
CA GLN A 136 1.67 7.40 26.25
C GLN A 136 0.73 6.42 25.54
N GLY A 137 1.13 5.86 24.39
CA GLY A 137 0.28 4.98 23.57
C GLY A 137 -0.92 5.69 22.94
N LEU A 138 -0.95 7.04 22.92
CA LEU A 138 -2.07 7.78 22.35
C LEU A 138 -2.13 7.62 20.83
N LEU A 139 -0.98 7.56 20.16
CA LEU A 139 -0.91 7.33 18.72
C LEU A 139 -1.50 5.96 18.34
N ASP A 140 -1.21 4.91 19.12
CA ASP A 140 -1.78 3.57 18.91
C ASP A 140 -3.30 3.57 19.14
N LYS A 141 -3.76 4.24 20.20
CA LYS A 141 -5.19 4.43 20.47
C LYS A 141 -5.89 5.14 19.31
N LEU A 142 -5.26 6.16 18.72
CA LEU A 142 -5.78 6.86 17.56
C LEU A 142 -5.78 5.97 16.32
N LYS A 143 -4.72 5.19 16.06
CA LYS A 143 -4.69 4.23 14.96
C LYS A 143 -5.86 3.25 15.08
N ASN A 144 -6.03 2.63 16.24
CA ASN A 144 -7.13 1.68 16.47
C ASN A 144 -8.49 2.30 16.22
N LYS A 145 -8.72 3.51 16.77
CA LYS A 145 -9.98 4.23 16.59
C LYS A 145 -10.32 4.49 15.12
N TRP A 146 -9.34 4.85 14.30
CA TRP A 146 -9.59 5.32 12.93
C TRP A 146 -9.45 4.22 11.87
N TRP A 147 -8.73 3.13 12.15
CA TRP A 147 -8.60 1.98 11.25
C TRP A 147 -9.53 0.83 11.59
N TYR A 148 -9.63 0.44 12.86
CA TYR A 148 -10.28 -0.81 13.26
C TYR A 148 -11.63 -0.57 13.93
N ASP A 149 -11.73 0.32 14.93
CA ASP A 149 -13.00 0.60 15.63
C ASP A 149 -14.06 1.21 14.69
N LYS A 150 -13.60 1.85 13.61
CA LYS A 150 -14.41 2.42 12.53
C LYS A 150 -14.30 1.64 11.22
N GLY A 151 -13.75 0.44 11.28
CA GLY A 151 -13.77 -0.51 10.18
C GLY A 151 -15.21 -0.92 9.87
N GLU A 152 -15.47 -1.18 8.60
CA GLU A 152 -16.76 -1.62 8.08
C GLU A 152 -16.73 -3.10 7.66
N CYS A 153 -15.55 -3.72 7.74
CA CYS A 153 -15.24 -5.10 7.40
C CYS A 153 -14.64 -5.75 8.65
N GLY A 154 -15.24 -6.84 9.12
CA GLY A 154 -14.93 -7.48 10.41
C GLY A 154 -13.58 -8.18 10.47
#